data_AF-A0A8X6WX43-F1
#
_entry.id   AF-A0A8X6WX43-F1
#
_cell.length_a   1.000
_cell.length_b   1.000
_cell.length_c   1.000
_cell.angle_alpha   90.00
_cell.angle_beta   90.00
_cell.angle_gamma   90.00
#
_symmetry.space_group_name_H-M   'P 1'
#
loop_
_entity.id
_entity.type
_entity.pdbx_description
1 polymer ?
#
loop_
_entity_poly.entity_id
_entity_poly.type
_entity_poly.pdbx_seq_one_letter_code
_entity_poly.pdbx_strand_id
1 'polypeptide(L)'
;MDAYPNILPGNQLPTKYGVLVGYGPVVPDGYGCSYNPCEDHIDFCVSSFFSSKETSSDFFAHSLEGSLLNMGEICEKISQMELEAKQSNIST
;
A
#
# COMPACT_ATOMS: atom_id res chain seq x y z
N MET A 1 -2.17 -3.77 30.99
CA MET A 1 -3.30 -3.15 30.28
C MET A 1 -2.77 -2.52 29.01
N ASP A 2 -2.80 -3.11 27.81
CA ASP A 2 -3.14 -4.45 27.33
C ASP A 2 -2.29 -4.69 26.08
N ALA A 3 -1.50 -5.75 26.07
CA ALA A 3 -0.76 -6.19 24.89
C ALA A 3 -1.65 -7.16 24.11
N TYR A 4 -2.20 -6.72 22.97
CA TYR A 4 -2.86 -7.63 22.04
C TYR A 4 -1.83 -8.24 21.06
N PRO A 5 -1.90 -9.55 20.77
CA PRO A 5 -0.89 -10.30 20.03
C PRO A 5 -1.20 -10.44 18.54
N ASN A 6 -0.17 -10.72 17.74
CA ASN A 6 -0.19 -11.18 16.34
C ASN A 6 -0.57 -10.17 15.24
N ILE A 7 0.43 -9.45 14.71
CA ILE A 7 0.42 -8.91 13.33
C ILE A 7 1.84 -9.07 12.76
N LEU A 8 1.96 -9.60 11.53
CA LEU A 8 3.22 -9.73 10.79
C LEU A 8 4.00 -8.40 10.77
N PRO A 9 5.35 -8.41 10.78
CA PRO A 9 6.14 -7.18 10.69
C PRO A 9 6.07 -6.62 9.27
N GLY A 10 5.02 -5.86 8.95
CA GLY A 10 5.13 -4.79 7.96
C GLY A 10 5.80 -3.61 8.65
N ASN A 11 6.96 -3.18 8.16
CA ASN A 11 7.70 -2.01 8.68
C ASN A 11 6.88 -0.72 8.52
N GLN A 12 5.87 -0.52 9.36
CA GLN A 12 5.15 0.75 9.46
C GLN A 12 5.94 1.68 10.38
N LEU A 13 6.61 2.66 9.78
CA LEU A 13 7.24 3.77 10.48
C LEU A 13 6.55 5.06 10.07
N PRO A 14 5.40 5.42 10.68
CA PRO A 14 4.79 6.72 10.44
C PRO A 14 5.70 7.80 11.03
N THR A 15 6.54 8.41 10.21
CA THR A 15 7.38 9.52 10.64
C THR A 15 6.79 10.82 10.11
N LYS A 16 6.54 11.77 11.03
CA LYS A 16 6.16 13.17 10.74
C LYS A 16 7.22 13.91 9.88
N TYR A 17 8.31 13.26 9.51
CA TYR A 17 9.51 13.86 8.93
C TYR A 17 9.95 13.23 7.59
N GLY A 18 9.10 12.44 6.92
CA GLY A 18 9.37 11.96 5.56
C GLY A 18 10.64 11.10 5.44
N VAL A 19 11.00 10.37 6.50
CA VAL A 19 12.16 9.47 6.46
C VAL A 19 11.70 8.11 5.97
N LEU A 20 11.92 7.85 4.68
CA LEU A 20 11.73 6.55 4.08
C LEU A 20 13.01 5.72 4.21
N VAL A 21 12.95 4.60 4.92
CA VAL A 21 14.08 3.68 5.07
C VAL A 21 13.90 2.49 4.14
N GLY A 22 14.75 2.40 3.12
CA GLY A 22 14.84 1.25 2.23
C GLY A 22 15.71 0.13 2.79
N TYR A 23 15.39 -1.11 2.46
CA TYR A 23 16.23 -2.28 2.72
C TYR A 23 16.23 -3.21 1.51
N GLY A 24 17.30 -3.99 1.35
CA GLY A 24 17.42 -5.00 0.30
C GLY A 24 16.54 -6.23 0.56
N PRO A 25 16.29 -7.08 -0.45
CA PRO A 25 15.55 -8.32 -0.26
C PRO A 25 16.24 -9.26 0.74
N VAL A 26 15.44 -10.01 1.52
CA VAL A 26 15.97 -11.00 2.49
C VAL A 26 16.29 -12.36 1.85
N VAL A 27 15.91 -12.56 0.58
CA VAL A 27 16.21 -13.74 -0.23
C VAL A 27 16.61 -13.33 -1.66
N PRO A 28 17.45 -14.12 -2.38
CA PRO A 28 18.00 -13.74 -3.68
C PRO A 28 16.97 -13.43 -4.78
N ASP A 29 15.81 -14.07 -4.73
CA ASP A 29 14.71 -13.98 -5.68
C ASP A 29 13.50 -13.22 -5.10
N GLY A 30 13.74 -12.40 -4.07
CA GLY A 30 12.70 -11.64 -3.38
C GLY A 30 12.67 -10.16 -3.72
N TYR A 31 11.79 -9.46 -2.99
CA TYR A 31 11.71 -8.00 -2.95
C TYR A 31 11.96 -7.49 -1.53
N GLY A 32 12.59 -6.33 -1.40
CA GLY A 32 12.44 -5.46 -0.23
C GLY A 32 11.41 -4.40 -0.55
N CYS A 33 10.50 -4.11 0.38
CA CYS A 33 9.50 -3.06 0.19
C CYS A 33 9.17 -2.41 1.54
N SER A 34 9.42 -1.11 1.65
CA SER A 34 8.98 -0.30 2.77
C SER A 34 8.10 0.84 2.30
N TYR A 35 7.25 1.35 3.19
CA TYR A 35 6.35 2.45 2.87
C TYR A 35 6.11 3.40 4.04
N ASN A 36 5.84 4.65 3.71
CA ASN A 36 5.47 5.70 4.65
C ASN A 36 4.21 6.41 4.15
N PRO A 37 3.05 6.18 4.79
CA PRO A 37 1.83 6.91 4.46
C PRO A 37 1.95 8.39 4.85
N CYS A 38 1.61 9.27 3.92
CA CYS A 38 1.51 10.72 4.11
C CYS A 38 0.03 11.15 4.02
N GLU A 39 -0.23 12.45 4.12
CA GLU A 39 -1.61 12.97 4.09
C GLU A 39 -2.30 12.78 2.74
N ASP A 40 -1.56 12.95 1.64
CA ASP A 40 -2.07 12.93 0.25
C ASP A 40 -1.37 11.92 -0.67
N HIS A 41 -0.35 11.20 -0.16
CA HIS A 41 0.40 10.20 -0.92
C HIS A 41 0.96 9.11 -0.01
N ILE A 42 1.59 8.10 -0.60
CA ILE A 42 2.34 7.07 0.13
C ILE A 42 3.71 6.96 -0.54
N ASP A 43 4.78 7.17 0.23
CA ASP A 43 6.14 6.94 -0.25
C ASP A 43 6.47 5.46 -0.19
N PHE A 44 6.97 4.88 -1.29
CA PHE A 44 7.42 3.50 -1.37
C PHE A 44 8.91 3.41 -1.69
N CYS A 45 9.63 2.52 -1.01
CA CYS A 45 10.97 2.10 -1.40
C CYS A 45 10.94 0.61 -1.74
N VAL A 46 11.12 0.29 -3.02
CA VAL A 46 11.13 -1.09 -3.54
C VAL A 46 12.55 -1.44 -3.97
N SER A 47 12.98 -2.65 -3.62
CA SER A 47 14.28 -3.20 -4.01
C SER A 47 14.16 -4.66 -4.44
N SER A 48 15.06 -5.09 -5.33
CA SER A 48 15.20 -6.45 -5.83
C SER A 48 16.66 -6.67 -6.23
N PHE A 49 17.12 -7.92 -6.26
CA PHE A 49 18.46 -8.20 -6.76
C PHE A 49 18.48 -8.24 -8.29
N PHE A 50 19.38 -7.48 -8.92
CA PHE A 50 19.55 -7.47 -10.38
C PHE A 50 19.89 -8.85 -10.96
N SER A 51 20.52 -9.73 -10.17
CA SER A 51 20.84 -11.10 -10.57
C SER A 51 19.63 -12.02 -10.72
N SER A 52 18.50 -11.65 -10.12
CA SER A 52 17.25 -12.41 -10.24
C SER A 52 16.55 -12.07 -11.55
N LYS A 53 16.26 -13.09 -12.36
CA LYS A 53 15.49 -12.91 -13.60
C LYS A 53 13.98 -12.87 -13.35
N GLU A 54 13.55 -13.32 -12.17
CA GLU A 54 12.14 -13.42 -11.79
C GLU A 54 11.63 -12.14 -11.10
N THR A 55 12.53 -11.24 -10.68
CA THR A 55 12.16 -10.03 -9.95
C THR A 55 12.64 -8.75 -10.61
N SER A 56 11.82 -7.70 -10.54
CA SER A 56 12.13 -6.37 -11.04
C SER A 56 11.46 -5.32 -10.15
N SER A 57 12.27 -4.49 -9.48
CA SER A 57 11.79 -3.43 -8.59
C SER A 57 10.85 -2.47 -9.33
N ASP A 58 11.21 -2.10 -10.56
CA ASP A 58 10.40 -1.20 -11.39
C ASP A 58 9.04 -1.83 -11.72
N PHE A 59 9.04 -3.09 -12.16
CA PHE A 59 7.81 -3.79 -12.49
C PHE A 59 6.90 -3.94 -11.27
N PHE A 60 7.48 -4.27 -10.12
CA PHE A 60 6.76 -4.39 -8.86
C PHE A 60 6.16 -3.05 -8.43
N ALA A 61 6.92 -1.96 -8.52
CA ALA A 61 6.45 -0.61 -8.16
C ALA A 61 5.25 -0.17 -9.03
N HIS A 62 5.34 -0.34 -10.35
CA HIS A 62 4.24 -0.02 -11.26
C HIS A 62 3.00 -0.89 -11.00
N SER A 63 3.20 -2.19 -10.76
CA SER A 63 2.10 -3.11 -10.45
C SER A 63 1.42 -2.75 -9.12
N LEU A 64 2.21 -2.33 -8.13
CA LEU A 64 1.73 -1.89 -6.82
C LEU A 64 0.90 -0.61 -6.93
N GLU A 65 1.41 0.40 -7.64
CA GLU A 65 0.69 1.64 -7.92
C GLU A 65 -0.66 1.37 -8.60
N GLY A 66 -0.66 0.60 -9.70
CA GLY A 66 -1.89 0.25 -10.41
C GLY A 66 -2.89 -0.51 -9.53
N SER A 67 -2.40 -1.39 -8.66
CA SER A 67 -3.26 -2.12 -7.71
C SER A 67 -3.89 -1.20 -6.67
N LEU A 68 -3.13 -0.24 -6.12
CA LEU A 68 -3.63 0.74 -5.15
C LEU A 68 -4.66 1.67 -5.78
N LEU A 69 -4.41 2.17 -6.99
CA LEU A 69 -5.34 3.01 -7.72
C LEU A 69 -6.66 2.27 -8.00
N ASN A 70 -6.59 1.02 -8.47
CA ASN A 70 -7.77 0.21 -8.71
C ASN A 70 -8.59 -0.03 -7.42
N MET A 71 -7.92 -0.29 -6.28
CA MET A 71 -8.62 -0.40 -5.00
C MET A 71 -9.29 0.93 -4.60
N GLY A 72 -8.62 2.06 -4.83
CA GLY A 72 -9.17 3.39 -4.62
C GLY A 72 -10.45 3.62 -5.42
N GLU A 73 -10.41 3.34 -6.72
CA GLU A 73 -11.58 3.47 -7.60
C GLU A 73 -12.76 2.60 -7.15
N ILE A 74 -12.50 1.37 -6.69
CA ILE A 74 -13.55 0.46 -6.20
C ILE A 74 -14.22 1.07 -4.95
N CYS A 75 -13.42 1.57 -4.01
CA CYS A 75 -13.92 2.21 -2.78
C CYS A 75 -14.76 3.47 -3.09
N GLU A 76 -14.32 4.30 -4.03
CA GLU A 76 -15.06 5.48 -4.47
C GLU A 76 -16.41 5.10 -5.10
N LYS A 77 -16.41 4.11 -6.00
CA LYS A 77 -17.64 3.61 -6.64
C LYS A 77 -18.63 3.09 -5.61
N ILE A 78 -18.17 2.33 -4.62
CA ILE A 78 -19.03 1.82 -3.53
C ILE A 78 -19.60 2.98 -2.71
N SER A 79 -18.78 3.98 -2.37
CA SER A 79 -19.21 5.13 -1.59
C SER A 79 -20.30 5.94 -2.31
N GLN A 80 -20.15 6.14 -3.62
CA GLN A 80 -21.15 6.77 -4.47
C GLN A 80 -22.44 5.92 -4.53
N MET A 81 -22.27 4.60 -4.68
CA MET A 81 -23.26 3.52 -4.47
C MET A 81 -24.21 3.81 -3.31
N GLU A 82 -23.61 3.94 -2.13
CA GLU A 82 -24.29 4.10 -0.86
C GLU A 82 -24.97 5.46 -0.70
N LEU A 83 -24.37 6.54 -1.23
CA LEU A 83 -24.95 7.87 -1.19
C LEU A 83 -26.23 7.95 -2.03
N GLU A 84 -26.23 7.36 -3.23
CA GLU A 84 -27.39 7.29 -4.10
C GLU A 84 -28.53 6.47 -3.47
N ALA A 85 -28.20 5.33 -2.85
CA ALA A 85 -29.17 4.50 -2.14
C ALA A 85 -29.78 5.21 -0.91
N LYS A 86 -29.00 6.05 -0.21
CA LYS A 86 -29.50 6.88 0.90
C LYS A 86 -30.42 7.99 0.38
N GLN A 87 -30.08 8.61 -0.76
CA GLN A 87 -30.89 9.66 -1.36
C GLN A 87 -32.25 9.13 -1.86
N SER A 88 -32.29 7.91 -2.42
CA SER A 88 -33.54 7.27 -2.86
C SER A 88 -34.46 6.89 -1.71
N ASN A 89 -33.91 6.55 -0.54
CA ASN A 89 -34.68 6.15 0.64
C ASN A 89 -35.28 7.32 1.43
N ILE A 90 -34.95 8.58 1.11
CA ILE A 90 -35.51 9.78 1.76
C ILE A 90 -36.71 10.35 0.96
N SER A 91 -36.91 9.91 -0.29
CA SER A 91 -37.98 10.42 -1.16
C SER A 91 -39.27 9.58 -1.14
N THR A 92 -39.41 8.63 -0.21
CA THR A 92 -40.63 7.81 -0.01
C THR A 92 -41.14 7.98 1.41
#